data_AF-A0A7J5X8J5-F1
#
_entry.id   AF-A0A7J5X8J5-F1
#
_cell.length_a   1.000
_cell.length_b   1.000
_cell.length_c   1.000
_cell.angle_alpha   90.00
_cell.angle_beta   90.00
_cell.angle_gamma   90.00
#
_symmetry.space_group_name_H-M   'P 1'
#
loop_
_entity.id
_entity.type
_entity.pdbx_description
1 polymer ?
#
loop_
_entity_poly.entity_id
_entity_poly.type
_entity_poly.pdbx_seq_one_letter_code
_entity_poly.pdbx_strand_id
1 'polypeptide(L)'
;MDLGGDDKIFPEPLGFNNGQSPLSCSSDFVVTMLKRHILIDPTQPSTSKQSKPPPSTNWNIGVLCQPAGSADLHNSSTYNIDTNVRKCALEFEDTALLAKLAAGDLIAIEAKYHHHCLRSLYNRARQAAPKGNEGDDSCLHGIAFAELVEYLEDMKSDEDSAPVFKLTDIAQLYTIRLEQLGLTVEKQIHTTRLKNGLLSALPHLRAHSQGRDTLLSFEKDIGPALMMACHHDSDAMHLMRAAQVVRKEIFESGFSFDGSFKANCQQEAVPPSLLALQ
;
A
#
# COMPACT_ATOMS: atom_id res chain seq x y z
N MET A 1 -58.02 -25.90 27.93
CA MET A 1 -58.29 -27.05 27.06
C MET A 1 -58.69 -26.47 25.72
N ASP A 2 -57.92 -26.45 24.64
CA ASP A 2 -56.55 -26.85 24.35
C ASP A 2 -56.05 -25.87 23.27
N LEU A 3 -54.85 -25.35 23.42
CA LEU A 3 -54.08 -24.78 22.31
C LEU A 3 -52.80 -25.63 22.22
N GLY A 4 -52.89 -26.73 21.47
CA GLY A 4 -51.75 -27.51 21.02
C GLY A 4 -51.12 -26.84 19.81
N GLY A 5 -49.80 -26.69 19.85
CA GLY A 5 -48.99 -26.16 18.76
C GLY A 5 -48.70 -27.19 17.67
N ASP A 6 -48.03 -26.72 16.62
CA ASP A 6 -46.93 -27.45 15.98
C ASP A 6 -46.08 -26.49 15.13
N ASP A 7 -44.78 -26.54 15.38
CA ASP A 7 -43.69 -25.96 14.62
C ASP A 7 -43.67 -26.46 13.19
N LYS A 8 -43.51 -25.55 12.21
CA LYS A 8 -42.83 -25.84 10.93
C LYS A 8 -41.99 -24.66 10.46
N ILE A 9 -40.73 -24.72 10.87
CA ILE A 9 -39.51 -24.53 10.08
C ILE A 9 -39.79 -24.14 8.61
N PHE A 10 -39.42 -22.92 8.22
CA PHE A 10 -39.23 -22.54 6.82
C PHE A 10 -37.74 -22.40 6.51
N PRO A 11 -37.29 -22.88 5.33
CA PRO A 11 -35.88 -23.10 5.00
C PRO A 11 -35.18 -21.81 4.58
N GLU A 12 -33.87 -21.77 4.83
CA GLU A 12 -32.93 -20.85 4.19
C GLU A 12 -33.03 -20.92 2.66
N PRO A 13 -32.97 -19.78 1.94
CA PRO A 13 -32.51 -19.77 0.57
C PRO A 13 -31.00 -19.54 0.52
N LEU A 14 -30.33 -20.55 -0.01
CA LEU A 14 -28.95 -20.57 -0.46
C LEU A 14 -28.64 -19.44 -1.44
N GLY A 15 -27.50 -18.78 -1.19
CA GLY A 15 -26.51 -18.36 -2.18
C GLY A 15 -26.99 -17.62 -3.44
N PHE A 16 -26.98 -16.29 -3.39
CA PHE A 16 -26.81 -15.48 -4.60
C PHE A 16 -25.33 -15.13 -4.77
N ASN A 17 -24.75 -15.70 -5.84
CA ASN A 17 -23.47 -15.32 -6.40
C ASN A 17 -23.50 -13.84 -6.79
N ASN A 18 -22.67 -13.03 -6.14
CA ASN A 18 -22.31 -11.71 -6.63
C ASN A 18 -21.41 -11.84 -7.85
N GLY A 19 -22.04 -11.81 -9.03
CA GLY A 19 -21.37 -11.60 -10.31
C GLY A 19 -21.01 -10.14 -10.50
N GLN A 20 -19.71 -9.92 -10.70
CA GLN A 20 -19.09 -8.84 -11.48
C GLN A 20 -19.07 -7.42 -10.89
N SER A 21 -18.10 -7.23 -10.00
CA SER A 21 -17.37 -5.97 -9.84
C SER A 21 -16.75 -5.52 -11.18
N PRO A 22 -16.81 -4.24 -11.56
CA PRO A 22 -15.99 -3.69 -12.63
C PRO A 22 -14.60 -3.38 -12.07
N LEU A 23 -13.80 -4.42 -11.84
CA LEU A 23 -12.37 -4.31 -11.58
C LEU A 23 -11.61 -5.15 -12.60
N SER A 24 -11.81 -4.83 -13.88
CA SER A 24 -10.95 -5.27 -14.96
C SER A 24 -10.19 -4.08 -15.54
N CYS A 25 -9.37 -3.43 -14.70
CA CYS A 25 -8.35 -2.49 -15.19
C CYS A 25 -7.15 -2.43 -14.23
N SER A 26 -6.82 -3.54 -13.57
CA SER A 26 -5.65 -3.62 -12.68
C SER A 26 -4.34 -3.88 -13.44
N SER A 27 -4.40 -4.25 -14.73
CA SER A 27 -3.22 -4.51 -15.57
C SER A 27 -2.65 -3.25 -16.24
N ASP A 28 -3.49 -2.25 -16.50
CA ASP A 28 -3.10 -1.12 -17.34
C ASP A 28 -2.40 -0.02 -16.53
N PHE A 29 -2.62 -0.01 -15.21
CA PHE A 29 -1.99 0.91 -14.25
C PHE A 29 -0.48 0.66 -14.09
N VAL A 30 -0.02 -0.60 -14.20
CA VAL A 30 1.41 -0.94 -14.03
C VAL A 30 2.25 -0.52 -15.25
N VAL A 31 1.63 -0.39 -16.42
CA VAL A 31 2.32 -0.17 -17.70
C VAL A 31 2.62 1.31 -17.96
N THR A 32 1.79 2.24 -17.48
CA THR A 32 1.97 3.68 -17.70
C THR A 32 3.09 4.29 -16.83
N MET A 33 3.37 3.73 -15.66
CA MET A 33 4.42 4.21 -14.75
C MET A 33 5.85 3.74 -15.11
N LEU A 34 6.03 2.78 -16.03
CA LEU A 34 7.30 2.05 -16.19
C LEU A 34 8.24 2.55 -17.31
N LYS A 35 8.00 3.70 -17.92
CA LYS A 35 8.85 4.22 -19.02
C LYS A 35 9.58 5.50 -18.62
N ARG A 36 10.69 5.36 -17.89
CA ARG A 36 11.90 6.22 -17.97
C ARG A 36 12.93 5.81 -16.91
N HIS A 37 13.87 4.95 -17.30
CA HIS A 37 15.32 5.23 -17.28
C HIS A 37 16.12 3.93 -17.31
N ILE A 38 17.12 3.91 -18.20
CA ILE A 38 18.03 2.81 -18.51
C ILE A 38 19.47 3.31 -18.31
N LEU A 39 20.33 2.39 -17.84
CA LEU A 39 21.80 2.25 -17.98
C LEU A 39 22.74 3.13 -17.16
N ILE A 40 23.52 2.46 -16.28
CA ILE A 40 24.99 2.53 -16.28
C ILE A 40 25.57 1.12 -16.02
N ASP A 41 26.40 0.65 -16.95
CA ASP A 41 27.34 -0.50 -16.86
C ASP A 41 28.70 0.03 -16.35
N PRO A 42 29.50 -0.76 -15.60
CA PRO A 42 30.83 -1.02 -16.17
C PRO A 42 31.41 -2.41 -15.90
N THR A 43 31.89 -3.00 -16.99
CA THR A 43 32.71 -4.20 -17.07
C THR A 43 34.21 -3.87 -16.96
N GLN A 44 34.89 -4.37 -15.90
CA GLN A 44 36.29 -4.89 -15.76
C GLN A 44 37.52 -4.04 -16.23
N PRO A 45 38.83 -4.40 -15.98
CA PRO A 45 39.41 -5.61 -15.37
C PRO A 45 40.51 -5.40 -14.30
N SER A 46 40.89 -6.54 -13.71
CA SER A 46 42.00 -6.80 -12.79
C SER A 46 43.39 -6.75 -13.44
N THR A 47 44.38 -6.19 -12.73
CA THR A 47 45.81 -6.45 -13.01
C THR A 47 46.59 -6.64 -11.72
N SER A 48 47.35 -7.73 -11.66
CA SER A 48 48.26 -8.13 -10.59
C SER A 48 49.54 -7.29 -10.59
N LYS A 49 50.03 -6.91 -9.40
CA LYS A 49 51.44 -6.56 -9.16
C LYS A 49 51.87 -7.01 -7.76
N GLN A 50 52.90 -7.85 -7.71
CA GLN A 50 53.59 -8.30 -6.50
C GLN A 50 54.36 -7.14 -5.83
N SER A 51 54.43 -7.10 -4.50
CA SER A 51 55.52 -6.39 -3.82
C SER A 51 55.78 -6.83 -2.36
N LYS A 52 57.03 -7.30 -2.15
CA LYS A 52 57.96 -7.23 -0.99
C LYS A 52 57.58 -7.83 0.39
N PRO A 53 58.56 -8.43 1.10
CA PRO A 53 58.34 -9.03 2.42
C PRO A 53 58.14 -7.96 3.49
N PRO A 54 57.34 -8.22 4.55
CA PRO A 54 57.00 -7.23 5.56
C PRO A 54 58.20 -6.87 6.45
N PRO A 55 58.26 -5.63 6.95
CA PRO A 55 59.23 -5.22 7.95
C PRO A 55 58.97 -5.97 9.26
N SER A 56 60.02 -6.38 9.96
CA SER A 56 59.95 -7.05 11.26
C SER A 56 59.14 -6.20 12.23
N THR A 57 57.87 -6.54 12.43
CA THR A 57 56.96 -5.78 13.27
C THR A 57 57.03 -6.40 14.66
N ASN A 58 57.38 -5.60 15.66
CA ASN A 58 57.38 -6.01 17.06
C ASN A 58 55.93 -6.32 17.49
N TRP A 59 55.66 -7.58 17.83
CA TRP A 59 54.31 -8.14 18.08
C TRP A 59 53.70 -7.72 19.44
N ASN A 60 54.33 -6.79 20.14
CA ASN A 60 53.84 -6.20 21.41
C ASN A 60 53.14 -4.85 21.23
N ILE A 61 52.68 -4.53 20.02
CA ILE A 61 51.98 -3.28 19.72
C ILE A 61 50.56 -3.61 19.27
N GLY A 62 49.56 -2.97 19.88
CA GLY A 62 48.16 -3.17 19.49
C GLY A 62 47.92 -2.78 18.03
N VAL A 63 47.29 -3.66 17.24
CA VAL A 63 47.06 -3.46 15.79
C VAL A 63 46.22 -2.21 15.50
N LEU A 64 45.32 -1.84 16.41
CA LEU A 64 44.38 -0.72 16.31
C LEU A 64 44.89 0.65 16.84
N CYS A 65 46.12 0.76 17.33
CA CYS A 65 46.64 2.01 17.92
C CYS A 65 48.15 2.22 17.73
N GLN A 66 48.64 3.43 17.97
CA GLN A 66 50.06 3.82 18.09
C GLN A 66 50.23 4.82 19.25
N PRO A 67 51.24 4.73 20.16
CA PRO A 67 52.12 3.62 20.54
C PRO A 67 51.68 2.92 21.85
N ALA A 68 52.48 1.94 22.28
CA ALA A 68 52.22 0.97 23.35
C ALA A 68 52.02 1.59 24.73
N GLY A 69 50.76 1.70 25.16
CA GLY A 69 50.42 1.65 26.58
C GLY A 69 50.57 0.22 27.08
N SER A 70 51.14 0.05 28.28
CA SER A 70 51.32 -1.24 28.98
C SER A 70 49.99 -1.83 29.48
N ALA A 71 48.94 -1.77 28.67
CA ALA A 71 47.63 -2.26 29.00
C ALA A 71 47.44 -3.69 28.48
N ASP A 72 46.60 -4.46 29.17
CA ASP A 72 46.27 -5.84 28.83
C ASP A 72 45.89 -5.97 27.35
N LEU A 73 46.79 -6.56 26.58
CA LEU A 73 46.63 -6.86 25.17
C LEU A 73 45.89 -8.19 25.03
N HIS A 74 44.79 -8.18 24.27
CA HIS A 74 44.01 -9.37 23.95
C HIS A 74 44.39 -9.89 22.57
N ASN A 75 44.43 -11.22 22.43
CA ASN A 75 44.67 -11.87 21.15
C ASN A 75 43.40 -11.86 20.29
N SER A 76 43.55 -11.61 19.00
CA SER A 76 42.50 -11.87 18.01
C SER A 76 42.34 -13.38 17.81
N SER A 77 41.40 -13.99 18.53
CA SER A 77 41.18 -15.44 18.50
C SER A 77 39.98 -15.88 17.66
N THR A 78 39.25 -14.95 17.04
CA THR A 78 38.04 -15.27 16.27
C THR A 78 37.99 -14.56 14.92
N TYR A 79 37.46 -15.26 13.92
CA TYR A 79 37.30 -14.74 12.55
C TYR A 79 36.34 -13.55 12.48
N ASN A 80 35.36 -13.49 13.41
CA ASN A 80 34.43 -12.38 13.53
C ASN A 80 35.15 -11.06 13.87
N ILE A 81 36.22 -11.11 14.67
CA ILE A 81 36.99 -9.90 14.99
C ILE A 81 37.73 -9.41 13.73
N ASP A 82 38.39 -10.29 12.97
CA ASP A 82 39.04 -9.92 11.70
C ASP A 82 38.05 -9.29 10.73
N THR A 83 36.94 -9.98 10.46
CA THR A 83 35.93 -9.55 9.49
C THR A 83 35.41 -8.15 9.82
N ASN A 84 35.06 -7.92 11.10
CA ASN A 84 34.50 -6.65 11.53
C ASN A 84 35.53 -5.51 11.55
N VAL A 85 36.77 -5.79 11.96
CA VAL A 85 37.85 -4.78 11.94
C VAL A 85 38.20 -4.40 10.51
N ARG A 86 38.27 -5.38 9.60
CA ARG A 86 38.52 -5.16 8.17
C ARG A 86 37.40 -4.35 7.51
N LYS A 87 36.15 -4.67 7.83
CA LYS A 87 34.98 -3.88 7.40
C LYS A 87 35.09 -2.42 7.86
N CYS A 88 35.36 -2.19 9.15
CA CYS A 88 35.54 -0.83 9.66
C CYS A 88 36.73 -0.10 9.02
N ALA A 89 37.84 -0.80 8.77
CA ALA A 89 39.02 -0.21 8.14
C ALA A 89 38.74 0.26 6.71
N LEU A 90 37.92 -0.49 5.97
CA LEU A 90 37.43 -0.10 4.64
C LEU A 90 36.45 1.07 4.72
N GLU A 91 35.47 1.01 5.62
CA GLU A 91 34.47 2.08 5.81
C GLU A 91 35.08 3.44 6.17
N PHE A 92 36.19 3.44 6.91
CA PHE A 92 36.89 4.67 7.30
C PHE A 92 38.08 5.03 6.42
N GLU A 93 38.35 4.25 5.36
CA GLU A 93 39.54 4.37 4.53
C GLU A 93 40.84 4.50 5.37
N ASP A 94 40.91 3.77 6.48
CA ASP A 94 42.03 3.82 7.43
C ASP A 94 43.22 3.08 6.82
N THR A 95 43.95 3.77 5.95
CA THR A 95 45.08 3.23 5.17
C THR A 95 46.16 2.63 6.05
N ALA A 96 46.37 3.16 7.27
CA ALA A 96 47.33 2.63 8.23
C ALA A 96 46.87 1.28 8.80
N LEU A 97 45.59 1.15 9.15
CA LEU A 97 45.00 -0.12 9.60
C LEU A 97 44.91 -1.13 8.45
N LEU A 98 44.52 -0.71 7.25
CA LEU A 98 44.48 -1.55 6.06
C LEU A 98 45.86 -2.10 5.69
N ALA A 99 46.92 -1.29 5.80
CA ALA A 99 48.30 -1.73 5.57
C ALA A 99 48.73 -2.82 6.57
N LYS A 100 48.31 -2.74 7.84
CA LYS A 100 48.55 -3.79 8.84
C LYS A 100 47.77 -5.07 8.52
N LEU A 101 46.53 -4.94 8.07
CA LEU A 101 45.66 -6.05 7.68
C LEU A 101 46.02 -6.71 6.33
N ALA A 102 46.93 -6.11 5.56
CA ALA A 102 47.41 -6.67 4.30
C ALA A 102 48.41 -7.82 4.50
N ALA A 103 49.04 -7.91 5.69
CA ALA A 103 49.99 -8.97 6.02
C ALA A 103 49.32 -10.35 6.22
N GLY A 104 48.00 -10.38 6.47
CA GLY A 104 47.21 -11.58 6.69
C GLY A 104 45.96 -11.28 7.51
N ASP A 105 45.14 -12.30 7.77
CA ASP A 105 44.05 -12.18 8.74
C ASP A 105 44.60 -12.00 10.16
N LEU A 106 43.81 -11.35 11.04
CA LEU A 106 44.24 -11.01 12.41
C LEU A 106 44.67 -12.23 13.24
N ILE A 107 44.25 -13.44 12.89
CA ILE A 107 44.63 -14.66 13.58
C ILE A 107 46.01 -15.13 13.07
N ALA A 108 46.19 -15.16 11.75
CA ALA A 108 47.41 -15.55 11.06
C ALA A 108 48.58 -14.62 11.39
N ILE A 109 48.31 -13.32 11.55
CA ILE A 109 49.30 -12.34 12.00
C ILE A 109 49.27 -12.13 13.53
N GLU A 110 48.81 -13.12 14.29
CA GLU A 110 48.79 -13.17 15.77
C GLU A 110 48.50 -11.81 16.42
N ALA A 111 47.55 -11.08 15.84
CA ALA A 111 47.37 -9.67 16.14
C ALA A 111 46.80 -9.50 17.54
N LYS A 112 47.37 -8.54 18.26
CA LYS A 112 46.89 -8.15 19.58
C LYS A 112 46.18 -6.81 19.54
N TYR A 113 45.20 -6.62 20.41
CA TYR A 113 44.46 -5.37 20.51
C TYR A 113 44.09 -5.04 21.95
N HIS A 114 43.90 -3.75 22.24
CA HIS A 114 43.27 -3.32 23.49
C HIS A 114 41.75 -3.40 23.36
N HIS A 115 41.07 -3.94 24.37
CA HIS A 115 39.61 -4.02 24.39
C HIS A 115 38.95 -2.64 24.15
N HIS A 116 39.53 -1.57 24.73
CA HIS A 116 39.04 -0.20 24.54
C HIS A 116 39.20 0.28 23.08
N CYS A 117 40.33 -0.02 22.42
CA CYS A 117 40.56 0.37 21.02
C CYS A 117 39.56 -0.31 20.08
N LEU A 118 39.29 -1.60 20.29
CA LEU A 118 38.29 -2.32 19.50
C LEU A 118 36.88 -1.74 19.73
N ARG A 119 36.51 -1.49 20.99
CA ARG A 119 35.23 -0.86 21.34
C ARG A 119 35.11 0.54 20.71
N SER A 120 36.18 1.32 20.72
CA SER A 120 36.24 2.66 20.14
C SER A 120 36.04 2.62 18.61
N LEU A 121 36.71 1.68 17.91
CA LEU A 121 36.51 1.48 16.48
C LEU A 121 35.06 1.12 16.15
N TYR A 122 34.47 0.17 16.87
CA TYR A 122 33.06 -0.20 16.68
C TYR A 122 32.09 0.91 17.08
N ASN A 123 32.40 1.69 18.10
CA ASN A 123 31.60 2.87 18.46
C ASN A 123 31.64 3.92 17.36
N ARG A 124 32.81 4.16 16.78
CA ARG A 124 32.97 5.06 15.63
C ARG A 124 32.17 4.54 14.44
N ALA A 125 32.25 3.24 14.14
CA ALA A 125 31.45 2.58 13.11
C ALA A 125 29.94 2.74 13.37
N ARG A 126 29.49 2.58 14.61
CA ARG A 126 28.08 2.80 14.98
C ARG A 126 27.63 4.26 14.90
N GLN A 127 28.52 5.22 15.13
CA GLN A 127 28.23 6.65 15.01
C GLN A 127 28.27 7.13 13.56
N ALA A 128 29.10 6.50 12.73
CA ALA A 128 29.23 6.78 11.31
C ALA A 128 28.26 5.98 10.45
N ALA A 129 27.73 4.86 10.96
CA ALA A 129 26.60 4.17 10.37
C ALA A 129 25.48 5.21 10.23
N PRO A 130 24.95 5.42 9.02
CA PRO A 130 23.83 6.33 8.84
C PRO A 130 22.73 5.85 9.78
N LYS A 131 22.34 6.71 10.72
CA LYS A 131 20.95 6.67 11.19
C LYS A 131 20.11 6.73 9.91
N GLY A 132 19.15 5.81 9.76
CA GLY A 132 18.36 5.65 8.55
C GLY A 132 18.02 6.97 7.88
N ASN A 133 18.01 6.95 6.56
CA ASN A 133 18.01 8.06 5.62
C ASN A 133 16.81 9.04 5.81
N GLU A 134 16.69 9.73 6.95
CA GLU A 134 15.53 10.59 7.28
C GLU A 134 15.28 11.69 6.24
N GLY A 135 16.33 12.12 5.52
CA GLY A 135 16.23 13.07 4.42
C GLY A 135 15.73 12.49 3.10
N ASP A 136 16.02 11.21 2.83
CA ASP A 136 15.59 10.51 1.61
C ASP A 136 14.16 9.98 1.77
N ASP A 137 13.84 9.38 2.93
CA ASP A 137 12.48 8.91 3.25
C ASP A 137 11.46 10.05 3.18
N SER A 138 11.81 11.23 3.71
CA SER A 138 10.94 12.42 3.62
C SER A 138 10.75 12.90 2.18
N CYS A 139 11.77 12.78 1.32
CA CYS A 139 11.69 13.12 -0.09
C CYS A 139 10.76 12.16 -0.83
N LEU A 140 10.93 10.85 -0.63
CA LEU A 140 10.11 9.80 -1.22
C LEU A 140 8.65 9.88 -0.75
N HIS A 141 8.42 10.20 0.53
CA HIS A 141 7.08 10.52 1.03
C HIS A 141 6.44 11.73 0.33
N GLY A 142 7.23 12.76 0.04
CA GLY A 142 6.79 13.94 -0.70
C GLY A 142 6.44 13.63 -2.16
N ILE A 143 7.27 12.84 -2.84
CA ILE A 143 7.04 12.38 -4.22
C ILE A 143 5.75 11.57 -4.31
N ALA A 144 5.63 10.51 -3.50
CA ALA A 144 4.44 9.67 -3.50
C ALA A 144 3.16 10.46 -3.16
N PHE A 145 3.26 11.50 -2.32
CA PHE A 145 2.12 12.33 -1.98
C PHE A 145 1.72 13.26 -3.14
N ALA A 146 2.71 13.86 -3.82
CA ALA A 146 2.44 14.72 -4.98
C ALA A 146 1.76 13.95 -6.12
N GLU A 147 2.24 12.74 -6.42
CA GLU A 147 1.64 11.89 -7.45
C GLU A 147 0.23 11.43 -7.08
N LEU A 148 -0.03 11.18 -5.79
CA LEU A 148 -1.37 10.84 -5.31
C LEU A 148 -2.34 12.02 -5.47
N VAL A 149 -1.87 13.25 -5.25
CA VAL A 149 -2.64 14.48 -5.47
C VAL A 149 -2.95 14.62 -6.97
N GLU A 150 -1.95 14.46 -7.83
CA GLU A 150 -2.11 14.50 -9.30
C GLU A 150 -3.14 13.46 -9.78
N TYR A 151 -3.05 12.22 -9.31
CA TYR A 151 -4.03 11.17 -9.63
C TYR A 151 -5.47 11.57 -9.27
N LEU A 152 -5.69 12.17 -8.10
CA LEU A 152 -7.03 12.61 -7.69
C LEU A 152 -7.55 13.77 -8.56
N GLU A 153 -6.66 14.67 -9.01
CA GLU A 153 -7.01 15.76 -9.91
C GLU A 153 -7.32 15.29 -11.33
N ASP A 154 -6.62 14.27 -11.82
CA ASP A 154 -6.91 13.66 -13.12
C ASP A 154 -8.30 13.01 -13.11
N MET A 155 -8.64 12.29 -12.04
CA MET A 155 -9.96 11.68 -11.88
C MET A 155 -11.08 12.71 -11.75
N LYS A 156 -10.78 13.91 -11.24
CA LYS A 156 -11.75 15.02 -11.22
C LYS A 156 -12.15 15.48 -12.63
N SER A 157 -11.31 15.27 -13.64
CA SER A 157 -11.53 15.77 -15.01
C SER A 157 -12.46 14.89 -15.84
N ASP A 158 -12.84 13.72 -15.32
CA ASP A 158 -13.82 12.83 -15.93
C ASP A 158 -15.24 13.26 -15.54
N GLU A 159 -15.98 13.90 -16.48
CA GLU A 159 -17.31 14.44 -16.18
C GLU A 159 -18.40 13.36 -16.03
N ASP A 160 -18.18 12.16 -16.57
CA ASP A 160 -19.19 11.09 -16.58
C ASP A 160 -19.12 10.21 -15.32
N SER A 161 -18.01 10.25 -14.60
CA SER A 161 -17.71 9.37 -13.47
C SER A 161 -17.55 10.23 -12.22
N ALA A 162 -18.65 10.65 -11.60
CA ALA A 162 -18.66 11.41 -10.36
C ALA A 162 -17.89 10.66 -9.25
N PRO A 163 -16.59 10.93 -9.04
CA PRO A 163 -15.72 9.94 -8.42
C PRO A 163 -15.79 10.08 -6.90
N VAL A 164 -15.91 8.93 -6.23
CA VAL A 164 -15.92 8.81 -4.77
C VAL A 164 -14.81 7.85 -4.36
N PHE A 165 -13.87 8.34 -3.55
CA PHE A 165 -12.70 7.57 -3.14
C PHE A 165 -12.83 7.11 -1.69
N LYS A 166 -12.49 5.85 -1.39
CA LYS A 166 -12.35 5.40 0.01
C LYS A 166 -10.96 5.75 0.52
N LEU A 167 -10.89 6.32 1.73
CA LEU A 167 -9.61 6.69 2.35
C LEU A 167 -8.69 5.48 2.56
N THR A 168 -9.26 4.29 2.78
CA THR A 168 -8.51 3.02 2.86
C THR A 168 -7.78 2.72 1.56
N ASP A 169 -8.45 2.90 0.43
CA ASP A 169 -7.92 2.57 -0.89
C ASP A 169 -6.86 3.60 -1.28
N ILE A 170 -7.10 4.87 -0.97
CA ILE A 170 -6.09 5.94 -1.09
C ILE A 170 -4.86 5.68 -0.23
N ALA A 171 -5.02 5.18 1.00
CA ALA A 171 -3.89 4.80 1.85
C ALA A 171 -3.11 3.59 1.30
N GLN A 172 -3.80 2.63 0.67
CA GLN A 172 -3.16 1.51 -0.01
C GLN A 172 -2.38 1.96 -1.24
N LEU A 173 -2.96 2.82 -2.09
CA LEU A 173 -2.26 3.40 -3.25
C LEU A 173 -0.99 4.13 -2.82
N TYR A 174 -1.07 4.93 -1.74
CA TYR A 174 0.09 5.60 -1.18
C TYR A 174 1.15 4.62 -0.68
N THR A 175 0.75 3.55 0.03
CA THR A 175 1.67 2.51 0.51
C THR A 175 2.38 1.81 -0.64
N ILE A 176 1.63 1.35 -1.64
CA ILE A 176 2.16 0.71 -2.85
C ILE A 176 3.17 1.63 -3.53
N ARG A 177 2.87 2.93 -3.60
CA ARG A 177 3.78 3.87 -4.25
C ARG A 177 5.08 4.07 -3.48
N LEU A 178 5.03 4.13 -2.15
CA LEU A 178 6.24 4.19 -1.33
C LEU A 178 7.13 2.95 -1.54
N GLU A 179 6.52 1.75 -1.59
CA GLU A 179 7.25 0.51 -1.86
C GLU A 179 7.92 0.52 -3.24
N GLN A 180 7.22 1.03 -4.27
CA GLN A 180 7.78 1.19 -5.63
C GLN A 180 8.96 2.16 -5.68
N LEU A 181 8.95 3.18 -4.82
CA LEU A 181 10.04 4.14 -4.67
C LEU A 181 11.21 3.61 -3.83
N GLY A 182 11.12 2.37 -3.33
CA GLY A 182 12.17 1.71 -2.56
C GLY A 182 12.06 1.90 -1.05
N LEU A 183 10.96 2.45 -0.53
CA LEU A 183 10.70 2.56 0.90
C LEU A 183 10.03 1.30 1.45
N THR A 184 10.67 0.67 2.43
CA THR A 184 10.05 -0.42 3.20
C THR A 184 9.09 0.17 4.23
N VAL A 185 7.78 0.00 4.00
CA VAL A 185 6.75 0.48 4.92
C VAL A 185 6.54 -0.56 6.04
N GLU A 186 7.34 -0.48 7.10
CA GLU A 186 7.22 -1.40 8.25
C GLU A 186 6.01 -1.10 9.16
N LYS A 187 5.50 0.14 9.12
CA LYS A 187 4.38 0.61 9.94
C LYS A 187 3.20 1.02 9.09
N GLN A 188 2.00 0.69 9.55
CA GLN A 188 0.76 1.11 8.94
C GLN A 188 0.70 2.64 8.83
N ILE A 189 0.38 3.15 7.64
CA ILE A 189 0.32 4.58 7.38
C ILE A 189 -0.76 5.23 8.22
N HIS A 190 -0.45 6.39 8.82
CA HIS A 190 -1.41 7.19 9.55
C HIS A 190 -2.43 7.83 8.59
N THR A 191 -3.54 7.13 8.35
CA THR A 191 -4.64 7.56 7.46
C THR A 191 -5.20 8.93 7.82
N THR A 192 -5.24 9.29 9.11
CA THR A 192 -5.64 10.62 9.58
C THR A 192 -4.70 11.73 9.06
N ARG A 193 -3.38 11.49 9.08
CA ARG A 193 -2.39 12.44 8.59
C ARG A 193 -2.45 12.55 7.08
N LEU A 194 -2.58 11.42 6.38
CA LEU A 194 -2.74 11.38 4.92
C LEU A 194 -3.99 12.16 4.49
N LYS A 195 -5.14 11.90 5.12
CA LYS A 195 -6.39 12.62 4.88
C LYS A 195 -6.20 14.13 5.05
N ASN A 196 -5.64 14.57 6.18
CA ASN A 196 -5.45 15.99 6.45
C ASN A 196 -4.49 16.64 5.45
N GLY A 197 -3.44 15.93 5.02
CA GLY A 197 -2.55 16.37 3.95
C GLY A 197 -3.30 16.56 2.63
N LEU A 198 -4.11 15.57 2.23
CA LEU A 198 -4.90 15.65 0.99
C LEU A 198 -5.90 16.80 1.01
N LEU A 199 -6.65 16.97 2.10
CA LEU A 199 -7.60 18.09 2.25
C LEU A 199 -6.91 19.45 2.25
N SER A 200 -5.65 19.52 2.70
CA SER A 200 -4.85 20.75 2.65
C SER A 200 -4.30 21.04 1.26
N ALA A 201 -3.94 20.01 0.49
CA ALA A 201 -3.44 20.15 -0.88
C ALA A 201 -4.57 20.41 -1.89
N LEU A 202 -5.76 19.83 -1.65
CA LEU A 202 -6.91 19.88 -2.54
C LEU A 202 -8.09 20.61 -1.86
N PRO A 203 -8.24 21.94 -2.04
CA PRO A 203 -9.22 22.74 -1.30
C PRO A 203 -10.68 22.40 -1.63
N HIS A 204 -10.93 21.79 -2.79
CA HIS A 204 -12.26 21.34 -3.22
C HIS A 204 -12.59 19.91 -2.80
N LEU A 205 -11.64 19.20 -2.20
CA LEU A 205 -11.85 17.84 -1.70
C LEU A 205 -12.53 17.90 -0.33
N ARG A 206 -13.55 17.07 -0.13
CA ARG A 206 -14.27 16.93 1.14
C ARG A 206 -14.17 15.50 1.64
N ALA A 207 -14.10 15.36 2.96
CA ALA A 207 -14.14 14.07 3.63
C ALA A 207 -15.49 13.86 4.31
N HIS A 208 -16.09 12.70 4.06
CA HIS A 208 -17.38 12.29 4.61
C HIS A 208 -17.17 10.98 5.37
N SER A 209 -17.33 11.01 6.69
CA SER A 209 -17.23 9.82 7.53
C SER A 209 -18.58 9.11 7.58
N GLN A 210 -18.59 7.83 7.21
CA GLN A 210 -19.78 6.97 7.26
C GLN A 210 -19.43 5.70 8.04
N GLY A 211 -19.78 5.68 9.32
CA GLY A 211 -19.46 4.57 10.21
C GLY A 211 -17.95 4.36 10.35
N ARG A 212 -17.46 3.20 9.89
CA ARG A 212 -16.03 2.85 9.93
C ARG A 212 -15.22 3.41 8.77
N ASP A 213 -15.87 3.81 7.69
CA ASP A 213 -15.21 4.26 6.48
C ASP A 213 -15.20 5.78 6.38
N THR A 214 -14.18 6.31 5.73
CA THR A 214 -14.11 7.73 5.35
C THR A 214 -14.02 7.81 3.84
N LEU A 215 -14.99 8.46 3.23
CA LEU A 215 -15.06 8.73 1.80
C LEU A 215 -14.53 10.12 1.50
N LEU A 216 -13.91 10.28 0.34
CA LEU A 216 -13.41 11.54 -0.20
C LEU A 216 -14.13 11.80 -1.52
N SER A 217 -14.63 13.01 -1.71
CA SER A 217 -15.27 13.44 -2.96
C SER A 217 -15.04 14.93 -3.16
N PHE A 218 -14.95 15.37 -4.41
CA PHE A 218 -14.90 16.79 -4.72
C PHE A 218 -16.28 17.40 -4.56
N GLU A 219 -16.34 18.64 -4.09
CA GLU A 219 -17.61 19.33 -3.78
C GLU A 219 -18.59 19.35 -4.96
N LYS A 220 -18.07 19.48 -6.20
CA LYS A 220 -18.86 19.46 -7.43
C LYS A 220 -19.47 18.08 -7.75
N ASP A 221 -18.86 17.01 -7.28
CA ASP A 221 -19.21 15.63 -7.66
C ASP A 221 -20.14 14.96 -6.63
N ILE A 222 -20.37 15.58 -5.47
CA ILE A 222 -21.28 15.07 -4.43
C ILE A 222 -22.71 14.92 -4.97
N GLY A 223 -23.23 15.94 -5.65
CA GLY A 223 -24.59 15.92 -6.21
C GLY A 223 -24.77 14.83 -7.28
N PRO A 224 -23.91 14.80 -8.32
CA PRO A 224 -23.88 13.72 -9.30
C PRO A 224 -23.75 12.32 -8.69
N ALA A 225 -22.85 12.13 -7.71
CA ALA A 225 -22.67 10.84 -7.04
C ALA A 225 -23.94 10.38 -6.29
N LEU A 226 -24.63 11.30 -5.60
CA LEU A 226 -25.92 11.01 -4.97
C LEU A 226 -27.00 10.66 -6.00
N MET A 227 -27.05 11.40 -7.11
CA MET A 227 -28.01 11.13 -8.19
C MET A 227 -27.82 9.74 -8.79
N MET A 228 -26.56 9.35 -9.05
CA MET A 228 -26.20 8.02 -9.53
C MET A 228 -26.60 6.93 -8.53
N ALA A 229 -26.30 7.12 -7.24
CA ALA A 229 -26.68 6.16 -6.20
C ALA A 229 -28.20 5.98 -6.11
N CYS A 230 -28.98 7.06 -6.25
CA CYS A 230 -30.45 7.00 -6.22
C CYS A 230 -31.08 6.41 -7.49
N HIS A 231 -30.39 6.46 -8.64
CA HIS A 231 -30.94 5.90 -9.89
C HIS A 231 -31.09 4.37 -9.82
N HIS A 232 -30.21 3.67 -9.11
CA HIS A 232 -30.27 2.21 -9.02
C HIS A 232 -31.52 1.69 -8.27
N ASP A 233 -32.05 2.44 -7.30
CA ASP A 233 -33.32 2.11 -6.64
C ASP A 233 -34.54 2.61 -7.42
N SER A 234 -34.34 3.53 -8.36
CA SER A 234 -35.45 4.19 -9.07
C SER A 234 -36.22 3.20 -9.93
N ASP A 235 -35.56 2.35 -10.70
CA ASP A 235 -36.23 1.39 -11.59
C ASP A 235 -37.03 0.34 -10.80
N ALA A 236 -36.46 -0.20 -9.72
CA ALA A 236 -37.18 -1.14 -8.86
C ALA A 236 -38.42 -0.49 -8.22
N MET A 237 -38.31 0.76 -7.79
CA MET A 237 -39.42 1.53 -7.23
C MET A 237 -40.47 1.88 -8.29
N HIS A 238 -40.06 2.25 -9.50
CA HIS A 238 -40.96 2.51 -10.63
C HIS A 238 -41.71 1.25 -11.03
N LEU A 239 -41.01 0.11 -11.16
CA LEU A 239 -41.61 -1.19 -11.45
C LEU A 239 -42.59 -1.62 -10.35
N MET A 240 -42.23 -1.48 -9.08
CA MET A 240 -43.12 -1.78 -7.97
C MET A 240 -44.39 -0.91 -8.02
N ARG A 241 -44.26 0.40 -8.26
CA ARG A 241 -45.40 1.32 -8.35
C ARG A 241 -46.29 0.97 -9.55
N ALA A 242 -45.70 0.70 -10.71
CA ALA A 242 -46.45 0.24 -11.88
C ALA A 242 -47.21 -1.06 -11.60
N ALA A 243 -46.55 -2.05 -10.99
CA ALA A 243 -47.18 -3.31 -10.61
C ALA A 243 -48.29 -3.13 -9.56
N GLN A 244 -48.17 -2.17 -8.64
CA GLN A 244 -49.22 -1.84 -7.68
C GLN A 244 -50.46 -1.25 -8.35
N VAL A 245 -50.28 -0.35 -9.32
CA VAL A 245 -51.40 0.22 -10.10
C VAL A 245 -52.15 -0.89 -10.84
N VAL A 246 -51.43 -1.74 -11.57
CA VAL A 246 -52.02 -2.86 -12.31
C VAL A 246 -52.73 -3.83 -11.36
N ARG A 247 -52.08 -4.20 -10.25
CA ARG A 247 -52.69 -5.09 -9.24
C ARG A 247 -53.97 -4.48 -8.66
N LYS A 248 -53.95 -3.19 -8.32
CA LYS A 248 -55.11 -2.48 -7.80
C LYS A 248 -56.28 -2.55 -8.79
N GLU A 249 -56.05 -2.25 -10.06
CA GLU A 249 -57.08 -2.31 -11.10
C GLU A 249 -57.61 -3.73 -11.32
N ILE A 250 -56.77 -4.76 -11.24
CA ILE A 250 -57.21 -6.16 -11.35
C ILE A 250 -58.06 -6.59 -10.16
N PHE A 251 -57.71 -6.19 -8.93
CA PHE A 251 -58.40 -6.69 -7.74
C PHE A 251 -59.56 -5.80 -7.26
N GLU A 252 -59.56 -4.50 -7.57
CA GLU A 252 -60.66 -3.58 -7.22
C GLU A 252 -61.77 -3.55 -8.26
N SER A 253 -61.54 -4.02 -9.49
CA SER A 253 -62.56 -4.05 -10.56
C SER A 253 -63.69 -5.06 -10.32
N GLY A 254 -63.68 -5.78 -9.20
CA GLY A 254 -64.82 -6.58 -8.75
C GLY A 254 -65.23 -7.64 -9.77
N PHE A 255 -64.31 -8.54 -10.12
CA PHE A 255 -64.62 -9.66 -11.00
C PHE A 255 -65.59 -10.63 -10.30
N SER A 256 -66.88 -10.55 -10.63
CA SER A 256 -67.87 -11.55 -10.27
C SER A 256 -68.06 -12.53 -11.42
N PHE A 257 -67.73 -13.81 -11.20
CA PHE A 257 -68.01 -14.87 -12.17
C PHE A 257 -69.42 -15.41 -11.96
N ASP A 258 -70.29 -15.26 -12.96
CA ASP A 258 -71.70 -15.69 -12.94
C ASP A 258 -71.91 -17.09 -13.57
N GLY A 259 -70.81 -17.81 -13.84
CA GLY A 259 -70.86 -19.15 -14.45
C GLY A 259 -70.74 -19.16 -15.98
N SER A 260 -70.65 -18.00 -16.63
CA SER A 260 -70.48 -17.88 -18.08
C SER A 260 -69.47 -16.79 -18.45
N PHE A 261 -68.90 -16.88 -19.64
CA PHE A 261 -68.03 -15.84 -20.19
C PHE A 261 -68.79 -15.02 -21.23
N LYS A 262 -68.77 -13.69 -21.09
CA LYS A 262 -69.31 -12.78 -22.10
C LYS A 262 -68.45 -12.82 -23.36
N ALA A 263 -69.05 -12.56 -24.52
CA ALA A 263 -68.35 -12.59 -25.82
C ALA A 263 -67.08 -11.71 -25.86
N ASN A 264 -67.04 -10.61 -25.10
CA ASN A 264 -65.93 -9.66 -25.06
C ASN A 264 -65.09 -9.74 -23.77
N CYS A 265 -65.27 -10.79 -22.96
CA CYS A 265 -64.63 -10.87 -21.64
C CYS A 265 -63.09 -10.79 -21.70
N GLN A 266 -62.49 -11.23 -22.80
CA GLN A 266 -61.04 -11.18 -23.00
C GLN A 266 -60.55 -9.74 -23.27
N GLN A 267 -61.33 -8.92 -23.97
CA GLN A 267 -61.00 -7.53 -24.25
C GLN A 267 -61.21 -6.65 -23.01
N GLU A 268 -62.21 -6.97 -22.19
CA GLU A 268 -62.53 -6.27 -20.94
C GLU A 268 -61.66 -6.69 -19.75
N ALA A 269 -60.90 -7.80 -19.88
CA ALA A 269 -60.03 -8.31 -18.81
C ALA A 269 -58.70 -7.56 -18.67
N VAL A 270 -58.33 -6.73 -19.65
CA VAL A 270 -57.07 -5.97 -19.62
C VAL A 270 -57.29 -4.65 -18.86
N PRO A 271 -56.53 -4.39 -17.79
CA PRO A 271 -56.61 -3.13 -17.06
C PRO A 271 -56.40 -1.91 -17.98
N PRO A 272 -57.19 -0.83 -17.83
CA PRO A 272 -57.05 0.38 -18.62
C PRO A 272 -55.66 1.00 -18.57
N SER A 273 -54.95 0.88 -17.44
CA SER A 273 -53.56 1.32 -17.30
C SER A 273 -52.61 0.65 -18.29
N LEU A 274 -52.86 -0.62 -18.67
CA LEU A 274 -52.06 -1.33 -19.66
C LEU A 274 -52.44 -1.00 -21.10
N LEU A 275 -53.71 -0.66 -21.36
CA LEU A 275 -54.16 -0.22 -22.68
C LEU A 275 -53.61 1.17 -23.05
N ALA A 276 -53.37 2.02 -22.05
CA ALA A 276 -52.81 3.36 -22.24
C ALA A 276 -51.30 3.39 -22.59
N LEU A 277 -50.61 2.24 -22.47
CA LEU A 277 -49.18 2.12 -22.75
C LEU A 277 -48.86 1.63 -24.17
N GLN A 278 -49.90 1.40 -25.01
CA GLN A 278 -49.75 0.95 -26.40
C GLN A 278 -49.58 2.09 -27.40
#